data_AF-A0A2W7PS25-F1
#
_entry.id   AF-A0A2W7PS25-F1
#
_cell.length_a   1.000
_cell.length_b   1.000
_cell.length_c   1.000
_cell.angle_alpha   90.00
_cell.angle_beta   90.00
_cell.angle_gamma   90.00
#
_symmetry.space_group_name_H-M   'P 1'
#
loop_
_entity.id
_entity.type
_entity.pdbx_description
1 polymer ?
#
loop_
_entity_poly.entity_id
_entity_poly.type
_entity_poly.pdbx_seq_one_letter_code
_entity_poly.pdbx_strand_id
1 'polypeptide(L)'
;MRAEAAGDRVPWRQQEILRRGNWDADALRDIVCDYVVEALGDPEAVLVVDETGFLKQRRQSCGVARQYTGSAGKITNCQIGVFASYVTPAGHAFIDRALYLPVNCH
;
A
#
# COMPACT_ATOMS: atom_id res chain seq x y z
N MET A 1 -2.70 12.14 -1.24
CA MET A 1 -3.49 13.34 -0.90
C MET A 1 -2.60 14.57 -1.10
N ARG A 2 -3.07 15.65 -1.73
CA ARG A 2 -2.30 16.91 -1.81
C ARG A 2 -2.46 17.66 -0.49
N ALA A 3 -1.41 18.30 0.02
CA ALA A 3 -1.44 19.04 1.29
C ALA A 3 -2.53 20.12 1.35
N GLU A 4 -2.83 20.75 0.21
CA GLU A 4 -3.92 21.72 0.06
C GLU A 4 -5.30 21.12 0.33
N ALA A 5 -5.53 19.86 -0.06
CA ALA A 5 -6.81 19.18 0.16
C ALA A 5 -7.03 18.79 1.64
N ALA A 6 -5.97 18.79 2.45
CA ALA A 6 -6.02 18.57 3.89
C ALA A 6 -6.01 19.88 4.70
N GLY A 7 -6.03 21.04 4.04
CA GLY A 7 -6.01 22.36 4.69
C GLY A 7 -4.62 22.80 5.21
N ASP A 8 -3.55 22.09 4.85
CA ASP A 8 -2.21 22.46 5.27
C ASP A 8 -1.67 23.65 4.46
N ARG A 9 -1.27 24.70 5.19
CA ARG A 9 -0.73 25.96 4.62
C ARG A 9 0.57 25.77 3.84
N VAL A 10 1.26 24.65 4.04
CA VAL A 10 2.51 24.33 3.36
C VAL A 10 2.60 22.81 3.11
N PRO A 11 3.24 22.35 2.02
CA PRO A 11 3.33 20.93 1.69
C PRO A 11 4.09 20.07 2.71
N TRP A 12 4.85 20.72 3.59
CA TRP A 12 5.87 20.09 4.41
C TRP A 12 5.32 19.16 5.49
N ARG A 13 4.13 19.40 6.05
CA ARG A 13 3.64 18.57 7.18
C ARG A 13 3.38 17.12 6.80
N GLN A 14 2.67 16.89 5.70
CA GLN A 14 2.44 15.53 5.21
C GLN A 14 3.75 14.89 4.72
N GLN A 15 4.66 15.67 4.14
CA GLN A 15 5.96 15.17 3.70
C GLN A 15 6.89 14.83 4.86
N GLU A 16 6.83 15.56 5.98
CA GLU A 16 7.62 15.30 7.19
C GLU A 16 7.22 13.97 7.82
N ILE A 17 5.93 13.68 7.95
CA ILE A 17 5.46 12.36 8.43
C ILE A 17 6.03 11.25 7.53
N LEU A 18 5.94 11.42 6.21
CA LEU A 18 6.36 10.41 5.24
C LEU A 18 7.89 10.29 5.06
N ARG A 19 8.67 11.34 5.35
CA ARG A 19 10.13 11.39 5.09
C ARG A 19 11.00 11.42 6.34
N ARG A 20 10.52 12.00 7.45
CA ARG A 20 11.33 12.32 8.63
C ARG A 20 10.74 11.82 9.94
N GLY A 21 9.47 11.46 9.98
CA GLY A 21 8.86 10.78 11.12
C GLY A 21 9.39 9.36 11.27
N ASN A 22 9.80 8.98 12.48
CA ASN A 22 10.12 7.58 12.81
C ASN A 22 8.81 6.83 13.12
N TRP A 23 7.95 6.68 12.12
CA TRP A 23 6.72 5.93 12.27
C TRP A 23 6.94 4.46 11.89
N ASP A 24 6.36 3.58 12.69
CA ASP A 24 6.34 2.15 12.42
C ASP A 24 5.16 1.86 11.49
N ALA A 25 5.50 1.39 10.29
CA ALA A 25 4.52 1.17 9.26
C ALA A 25 3.61 -0.02 9.56
N ASP A 26 4.09 -0.99 10.33
CA ASP A 26 3.35 -2.19 10.69
C ASP A 26 2.47 -1.91 11.90
N ALA A 27 2.94 -1.11 12.87
CA ALA A 27 2.10 -0.60 13.94
C ALA A 27 0.92 0.24 13.39
N LEU A 28 1.16 1.08 12.36
CA LEU A 28 0.08 1.82 11.71
C LEU A 28 -0.90 0.88 10.99
N ARG A 29 -0.39 -0.17 10.36
CA ARG A 29 -1.21 -1.20 9.71
C ARG A 29 -2.12 -1.87 10.74
N ASP A 30 -1.59 -2.24 11.91
CA ASP A 30 -2.36 -2.86 12.98
C ASP A 30 -3.53 -1.96 13.43
N ILE A 31 -3.27 -0.66 13.63
CA ILE A 31 -4.32 0.32 13.97
C ILE A 31 -5.41 0.39 12.88
N VAL A 32 -5.03 0.38 11.61
CA VAL A 32 -5.99 0.40 10.49
C VAL A 32 -6.79 -0.90 10.45
N CYS A 33 -6.13 -2.04 10.66
CA CYS A 33 -6.78 -3.35 10.69
C CYS A 33 -7.83 -3.41 11.80
N ASP A 34 -7.47 -3.00 13.02
CA ASP A 34 -8.40 -2.97 14.16
C ASP A 34 -9.61 -2.07 13.86
N TYR A 35 -9.38 -0.86 13.35
CA TYR A 35 -10.44 0.08 12.98
C TYR A 35 -11.39 -0.50 11.91
N VAL A 36 -10.83 -1.14 10.89
CA VAL A 36 -11.62 -1.76 9.81
C VAL A 36 -12.46 -2.92 10.35
N VAL A 37 -11.88 -3.79 11.18
CA VAL A 37 -12.59 -4.94 11.76
C VAL A 37 -13.69 -4.47 12.72
N GLU A 38 -13.44 -3.43 13.51
CA GLU A 38 -14.46 -2.82 14.38
C GLU A 38 -15.61 -2.23 13.56
N ALA A 39 -15.31 -1.52 12.47
CA ALA A 39 -16.31 -0.83 11.67
C ALA A 39 -17.09 -1.73 10.70
N LEU A 40 -16.44 -2.76 10.14
CA LEU A 40 -16.98 -3.61 9.08
C LEU A 40 -17.13 -5.08 9.48
N GLY A 41 -16.88 -5.45 10.74
CA GLY A 41 -16.94 -6.83 11.23
C GLY A 41 -18.22 -7.55 10.83
N ASP A 42 -18.08 -8.68 10.13
CA ASP A 42 -19.20 -9.44 9.56
C ASP A 42 -18.84 -10.94 9.51
N PRO A 43 -19.74 -11.86 9.91
CA PRO A 43 -19.48 -13.30 9.83
C PRO A 43 -19.19 -13.81 8.41
N GLU A 44 -19.70 -13.14 7.38
CA GLU A 44 -19.52 -13.47 5.97
C GLU A 44 -18.35 -12.72 5.32
N ALA A 45 -17.50 -12.06 6.13
CA ALA A 45 -16.35 -11.35 5.62
C ALA A 45 -15.34 -12.29 4.94
N VAL A 46 -14.76 -11.81 3.84
CA VAL A 46 -13.72 -12.53 3.10
C VAL A 46 -12.46 -11.69 2.97
N LEU A 47 -11.31 -12.39 2.97
CA LEU A 47 -10.02 -11.80 2.70
C LEU A 47 -9.70 -11.94 1.21
N VAL A 48 -9.52 -10.81 0.53
CA VAL A 48 -9.09 -10.78 -0.87
C VAL A 48 -7.63 -10.35 -0.92
N VAL A 49 -6.81 -11.12 -1.63
CA VAL A 49 -5.40 -10.81 -1.86
C VAL A 49 -5.17 -10.55 -3.35
N ASP A 50 -4.52 -9.44 -3.66
CA ASP A 50 -4.23 -9.03 -5.03
C ASP A 50 -2.84 -8.39 -5.12
N GLU A 51 -2.14 -8.60 -6.24
CA GLU A 51 -0.90 -7.89 -6.54
C GLU A 51 -1.15 -6.66 -7.43
N THR A 52 -0.56 -5.54 -7.04
CA THR A 52 -0.56 -4.32 -7.85
C THR A 52 0.87 -3.91 -8.16
N GLY A 53 1.15 -3.75 -9.45
CA GLY A 53 2.44 -3.23 -9.89
C GLY A 53 2.44 -1.72 -10.10
N PHE A 54 3.47 -1.09 -9.56
CA PHE A 54 3.76 0.33 -9.63
C PHE A 54 4.92 0.56 -10.61
N LEU A 55 4.64 1.29 -11.70
CA LEU A 55 5.66 1.58 -12.72
C LEU A 55 6.79 2.45 -12.15
N LYS A 56 8.04 2.11 -12.51
CA LYS A 56 9.22 2.84 -12.05
C LYS A 56 10.16 3.14 -13.22
N GLN A 57 10.67 4.36 -13.27
CA GLN A 57 11.64 4.77 -14.28
C GLN A 57 13.09 4.39 -13.93
N ARG A 58 13.39 4.18 -12.64
CA ARG A 58 14.75 3.90 -12.12
C ARG A 58 14.73 2.78 -11.07
N ARG A 59 15.91 2.35 -10.63
CA ARG A 59 16.13 1.24 -9.67
C ARG A 59 16.41 1.70 -8.23
N GLN A 60 16.15 2.96 -7.90
CA GLN A 60 16.46 3.54 -6.59
C GLN A 60 15.43 3.18 -5.51
N SER A 61 14.38 2.43 -5.84
CA SER A 61 13.41 1.92 -4.87
C SER A 61 13.63 0.42 -4.68
N CYS A 62 13.48 -0.07 -3.46
CA CYS A 62 13.52 -1.50 -3.13
C CYS A 62 12.49 -2.28 -3.95
N GLY A 63 12.77 -3.54 -4.28
CA GLY A 63 11.81 -4.40 -4.99
C GLY A 63 11.59 -4.05 -6.46
N VAL A 64 12.33 -3.09 -7.04
CA VAL A 64 12.18 -2.71 -8.44
C VAL A 64 12.94 -3.66 -9.37
N ALA A 65 12.21 -4.30 -10.27
CA ALA A 65 12.78 -5.12 -11.32
C ALA A 65 11.88 -5.15 -12.57
N ARG A 66 12.36 -5.77 -13.65
CA ARG A 66 11.52 -6.07 -14.81
C ARG A 66 10.64 -7.28 -14.47
N GLN A 67 9.36 -7.04 -14.28
CA GLN A 67 8.38 -8.06 -13.86
C GLN A 67 7.08 -7.84 -14.65
N TYR A 68 6.26 -8.88 -14.75
CA TYR A 68 4.90 -8.69 -15.27
C TYR A 68 4.10 -7.86 -14.27
N THR A 69 3.34 -6.88 -14.75
CA THR A 69 2.41 -6.12 -13.93
C THR A 69 1.05 -6.09 -14.62
N GLY A 70 0.02 -6.58 -13.93
CA GLY A 70 -1.35 -6.56 -14.44
C GLY A 70 -1.78 -5.16 -14.86
N SER A 71 -1.41 -4.14 -14.07
CA SER A 71 -1.75 -2.73 -14.33
C SER A 71 -1.23 -2.16 -15.66
N ALA A 72 -0.18 -2.75 -16.25
CA ALA A 72 0.34 -2.34 -17.56
C ALA A 72 0.22 -3.43 -18.64
N GLY A 73 -0.31 -4.61 -18.29
CA GLY A 73 -0.49 -5.76 -19.19
C GLY A 73 0.79 -6.30 -19.81
N LYS A 74 1.97 -5.98 -19.27
CA LYS A 74 3.27 -6.33 -19.87
C LYS A 74 4.38 -6.44 -18.83
N ILE A 75 5.49 -7.05 -19.25
CA ILE A 75 6.74 -7.03 -18.50
C ILE A 75 7.40 -5.66 -18.65
N THR A 76 7.57 -4.96 -17.54
CA THR A 76 8.23 -3.65 -17.51
C THR A 76 8.91 -3.43 -16.16
N ASN A 77 9.70 -2.37 -16.05
CA ASN A 77 10.34 -2.02 -14.80
C ASN A 77 9.27 -1.50 -13.81
N CYS A 78 8.99 -2.29 -12.78
CA CYS A 78 7.97 -2.00 -11.77
C CYS A 78 8.37 -2.54 -10.41
N GLN A 79 7.67 -2.04 -9.40
CA GLN A 79 7.65 -2.55 -8.04
C GLN A 79 6.31 -3.25 -7.85
N ILE A 80 6.27 -4.45 -7.26
CA ILE A 80 5.00 -5.17 -7.03
C ILE A 80 4.67 -5.14 -5.54
N GLY A 81 3.54 -4.56 -5.18
CA GLY A 81 2.97 -4.68 -3.85
C GLY A 81 1.88 -5.75 -3.84
N VAL A 82 1.85 -6.56 -2.78
CA VAL A 82 0.79 -7.52 -2.50
C VAL A 82 -0.07 -6.92 -1.41
N PHE A 83 -1.38 -6.84 -1.61
CA PHE A 83 -2.31 -6.18 -0.70
C PHE A 83 -3.39 -7.15 -0.25
N ALA A 84 -3.81 -7.00 1.00
CA ALA A 84 -4.91 -7.76 1.57
C ALA A 84 -6.07 -6.80 1.88
N SER A 85 -7.25 -7.11 1.37
CA SER A 85 -8.49 -6.37 1.59
C SER A 85 -9.47 -7.19 2.39
N TYR A 86 -10.00 -6.59 3.45
CA TYR A 86 -11.14 -7.11 4.19
C TYR A 86 -12.41 -6.66 3.47
N VAL A 87 -13.23 -7.61 3.01
CA VAL A 87 -14.41 -7.36 2.19
C VAL A 87 -15.62 -7.94 2.87
N THR A 88 -16.65 -7.12 3.07
CA THR A 88 -17.92 -7.50 3.68
C THR A 88 -19.09 -6.96 2.85
N PRO A 89 -20.34 -7.37 3.13
CA PRO A 89 -21.50 -6.81 2.46
C PRO A 89 -21.64 -5.28 2.63
N ALA A 90 -21.12 -4.72 3.72
CA ALA A 90 -21.20 -3.28 4.02
C ALA A 90 -20.10 -2.44 3.32
N GLY A 91 -19.01 -3.07 2.86
CA GLY A 91 -17.92 -2.35 2.22
C GLY A 91 -16.61 -3.14 2.21
N HIS A 92 -15.51 -2.47 1.87
CA HIS A 92 -14.19 -3.08 1.87
C HIS A 92 -13.10 -2.06 2.21
N ALA A 93 -12.00 -2.55 2.78
CA ALA A 93 -10.81 -1.75 3.05
C ALA A 93 -9.53 -2.60 3.02
N PHE A 94 -8.41 -1.97 2.65
CA PHE A 94 -7.09 -2.60 2.77
C PHE A 94 -6.71 -2.71 4.24
N ILE A 95 -6.31 -3.91 4.66
CA ILE A 95 -5.90 -4.21 6.03
C ILE A 95 -4.43 -4.63 6.12
N ASP A 96 -3.80 -5.03 5.01
CA ASP A 96 -2.38 -5.36 5.00
C ASP A 96 -1.72 -5.12 3.63
N ARG A 97 -0.39 -5.07 3.65
CA ARG A 97 0.47 -4.82 2.48
C ARG A 97 1.83 -5.49 2.71
N ALA A 98 2.36 -6.09 1.65
CA ALA A 98 3.74 -6.54 1.59
C ALA A 98 4.38 -6.11 0.27
N LEU A 99 5.70 -5.94 0.27
CA LEU A 99 6.46 -5.70 -0.94
C LEU A 99 6.99 -7.02 -1.48
N TYR A 100 6.71 -7.34 -2.74
CA TYR A 100 7.35 -8.48 -3.39
C TYR A 100 8.81 -8.13 -3.70
N LEU A 101 9.74 -8.90 -3.14
CA LEU A 101 11.16 -8.77 -3.37
C LEU A 101 11.62 -9.82 -4.38
N PRO A 102 11.97 -9.44 -5.62
CA PRO A 102 12.53 -10.37 -6.58
C PRO A 102 13.88 -10.92 -6.10
N VAL A 103 14.20 -12.14 -6.55
CA VAL A 103 15.38 -12.94 -6.12
C VAL A 103 16.72 -12.21 -6.26
N ASN A 104 16.79 -11.19 -7.12
CA ASN A 104 17.99 -10.41 -7.41
C ASN A 104 17.95 -9.00 -6.79
N CYS A 105 17.11 -8.77 -5.77
CA CYS A 105 17.14 -7.53 -5.01
C CYS A 105 18.37 -7.49 -4.10
N HIS A 106 19.20 -6.46 -4.28
CA HIS A 106 20.30 -6.07 -3.40
C HIS A 106 19.95 -4.77 -2.68
#